data_AF-A0A964D8L8-F1
#
_entry.id   AF-A0A964D8L8-F1
#
_cell.length_a   1.000
_cell.length_b   1.000
_cell.length_c   1.000
_cell.angle_alpha   90.00
_cell.angle_beta   90.00
_cell.angle_gamma   90.00
#
_symmetry.space_group_name_H-M   'P 1'
#
loop_
_entity.id
_entity.type
_entity.pdbx_description
1 polymer ?
#
loop_
_entity_poly.entity_id
_entity_poly.type
_entity_poly.pdbx_seq_one_letter_code
_entity_poly.pdbx_strand_id
1 'polypeptide(L)'
;MSTSQQIVKRSELINRRTIDRRTAEEVGRVDRLWLDPHSQRAIGFTCKSGLLGNKKRWFAWAQVDTVGENVLVTINPELPELHQPEQAVCPIGLEVLTDAGNKAGTVVDYLFDVRTGSVRDYLFKSSGWRGVLDGIYLLPVQAISTIGSKRAIVSEAAVSEPVQYAEGLHHKVGMVAEFLQEDLDRTLKNVAGVKRNAQNLAEKLQDKAIEVRDVAQEKVAELKRQRDESVPPDPVEPPESDLP
;
A
#
# COMPACT_ATOMS: atom_id res chain seq x y z
N MET A 1 19.94 -20.88 0.51
CA MET A 1 20.59 -19.65 0.01
C MET A 1 19.51 -18.59 -0.11
N SER A 2 19.56 -17.55 0.71
CA SER A 2 18.55 -16.49 0.72
C SER A 2 18.82 -15.57 -0.46
N THR A 3 18.15 -15.80 -1.58
CA THR A 3 18.30 -14.97 -2.77
C THR A 3 17.60 -13.64 -2.52
N SER A 4 18.32 -12.65 -2.00
CA SER A 4 17.82 -11.29 -1.78
C SER A 4 17.12 -10.78 -3.04
N GLN A 5 15.85 -10.39 -2.92
CA GLN A 5 15.10 -9.76 -4.01
C GLN A 5 15.67 -8.35 -4.23
N GLN A 6 16.08 -8.04 -5.46
CA GLN A 6 16.56 -6.69 -5.81
C GLN A 6 15.43 -5.95 -6.51
N ILE A 7 14.67 -5.20 -5.72
CA ILE A 7 13.49 -4.49 -6.17
C ILE A 7 13.88 -3.05 -6.45
N VAL A 8 13.53 -2.58 -7.64
CA VAL A 8 13.88 -1.23 -8.10
C VAL A 8 12.66 -0.57 -8.74
N LYS A 9 12.64 0.76 -8.77
CA LYS A 9 11.68 1.49 -9.60
C LYS A 9 12.08 1.39 -11.07
N ARG A 10 11.10 1.31 -11.98
CA ARG A 10 11.34 1.39 -13.42
C ARG A 10 12.00 2.71 -13.81
N SER A 11 11.59 3.84 -13.22
CA SER A 11 12.23 5.14 -13.49
C SER A 11 13.74 5.14 -13.23
N GLU A 12 14.23 4.37 -12.25
CA GLU A 12 15.65 4.29 -11.95
C GLU A 12 16.46 3.63 -13.07
N LEU A 13 15.85 2.77 -13.89
CA LEU A 13 16.52 2.15 -15.04
C LEU A 13 16.53 3.05 -16.27
N ILE A 14 15.62 4.00 -16.36
CA ILE A 14 15.54 4.89 -17.52
C ILE A 14 16.83 5.71 -17.60
N ASN A 15 17.34 5.85 -18.83
CA ASN A 15 18.59 6.53 -19.16
C ASN A 15 19.88 5.87 -18.64
N ARG A 16 19.82 4.69 -18.00
CA ARG A 16 21.01 3.90 -17.69
C ARG A 16 21.69 3.45 -18.98
N ARG A 17 23.02 3.43 -18.96
CA ARG A 17 23.82 2.90 -20.07
C ARG A 17 23.58 1.42 -20.20
N THR A 18 23.48 0.95 -21.44
CA THR A 18 23.43 -0.45 -21.80
C THR A 18 24.76 -0.80 -22.45
N ILE A 19 25.43 -1.81 -21.92
CA ILE A 19 26.78 -2.21 -22.35
C ILE A 19 26.73 -3.66 -22.81
N ASP A 20 27.29 -3.95 -23.98
CA ASP A 20 27.51 -5.33 -24.40
C ASP A 20 28.62 -5.93 -23.53
N ARG A 21 28.29 -6.96 -22.76
CA ARG A 21 29.19 -7.65 -21.85
C ARG A 21 30.41 -8.22 -22.58
N ARG A 22 30.27 -8.65 -23.83
CA ARG A 22 31.35 -9.31 -24.58
C ARG A 22 32.35 -8.32 -25.15
N THR A 23 31.90 -7.17 -25.62
CA THR A 23 32.75 -6.16 -26.27
C THR A 23 33.11 -4.98 -25.36
N ALA A 24 32.40 -4.83 -24.24
CA ALA A 24 32.45 -3.68 -23.34
C ALA A 24 32.03 -2.34 -23.99
N GLU A 25 31.35 -2.37 -25.14
CA GLU A 25 30.88 -1.18 -25.83
C GLU A 25 29.50 -0.72 -25.33
N GLU A 26 29.28 0.60 -25.24
CA GLU A 26 27.97 1.18 -24.98
C GLU A 26 27.09 1.05 -26.23
N VAL A 27 26.01 0.26 -26.12
CA VAL A 27 25.05 0.05 -27.22
C VAL A 27 23.95 1.10 -27.24
N GLY A 28 23.77 1.81 -26.13
CA GLY A 28 22.82 2.91 -25.98
C GLY A 28 22.38 3.09 -24.55
N ARG A 29 21.23 3.74 -24.37
CA ARG A 29 20.64 4.00 -23.06
C ARG A 29 19.20 3.52 -23.02
N VAL A 30 18.78 2.98 -21.88
CA VAL A 30 17.40 2.51 -21.68
C VAL A 30 16.44 3.68 -21.89
N ASP A 31 15.53 3.54 -22.84
CA ASP A 31 14.50 4.54 -23.15
C ASP A 31 13.14 4.14 -22.56
N ARG A 32 12.82 2.84 -22.66
CA ARG A 32 11.52 2.32 -22.25
C ARG A 32 11.62 0.85 -21.87
N LEU A 33 10.97 0.48 -20.77
CA LEU A 33 10.73 -0.92 -20.42
C LEU A 33 9.34 -1.36 -20.88
N TRP A 34 9.25 -2.63 -21.27
CA TRP A 34 8.05 -3.26 -21.79
C TRP A 34 7.66 -4.45 -20.94
N LEU A 35 6.37 -4.56 -20.65
CA LEU A 35 5.81 -5.65 -19.86
C LEU A 35 4.94 -6.57 -20.72
N ASP A 36 4.88 -7.83 -20.33
CA ASP A 36 3.76 -8.70 -20.67
C ASP A 36 2.60 -8.41 -19.69
N PRO A 37 1.42 -7.98 -20.18
CA PRO A 37 0.27 -7.66 -19.34
C PRO A 37 -0.32 -8.88 -18.62
N HIS A 38 -0.09 -10.11 -19.11
CA HIS A 38 -0.64 -11.31 -18.49
C HIS A 38 0.25 -11.80 -17.35
N SER A 39 1.55 -11.96 -17.59
CA SER A 39 2.48 -12.44 -16.57
C SER A 39 2.96 -11.35 -15.61
N GLN A 40 2.72 -10.07 -15.93
CA GLN A 40 3.17 -8.94 -15.12
C GLN A 40 4.69 -8.94 -14.96
N ARG A 41 5.39 -9.19 -16.06
CA ARG A 41 6.86 -9.28 -16.11
C ARG A 41 7.43 -8.40 -17.19
N ALA A 42 8.60 -7.83 -16.92
CA ALA A 42 9.43 -7.22 -17.95
C ALA A 42 9.84 -8.28 -18.97
N ILE A 43 9.48 -8.04 -20.22
CA ILE A 43 9.84 -8.90 -21.36
C ILE A 43 10.99 -8.32 -22.18
N GLY A 44 11.29 -7.04 -21.99
CA GLY A 44 12.40 -6.38 -22.65
C GLY A 44 12.38 -4.87 -22.47
N PHE A 45 13.31 -4.21 -23.15
CA PHE A 45 13.42 -2.77 -23.15
C PHE A 45 13.93 -2.27 -24.48
N THR A 46 13.58 -1.03 -24.81
CA THR A 46 14.12 -0.31 -25.96
C THR A 46 15.26 0.57 -25.48
N CYS A 47 16.42 0.45 -26.13
CA CYS A 47 17.51 1.39 -26.04
C CYS A 47 17.40 2.47 -27.10
N LYS A 48 17.91 3.66 -26.78
CA LYS A 48 18.18 4.72 -27.74
C LYS A 48 19.68 5.03 -27.81
N SER A 49 20.16 5.31 -29.02
CA SER A 49 21.53 5.76 -29.28
C SER A 49 21.56 6.71 -30.48
N GLY A 50 22.75 7.25 -30.79
CA GLY A 50 22.93 8.23 -31.86
C GLY A 50 22.47 9.64 -31.50
N LEU A 51 22.59 10.56 -32.46
CA LEU A 51 22.23 11.96 -32.29
C LEU A 51 20.73 12.08 -32.02
N LEU A 52 20.36 12.74 -30.91
CA LEU A 52 18.97 12.87 -30.44
C LEU A 52 18.22 11.53 -30.21
N GLY A 53 18.94 10.41 -30.09
CA GLY A 53 18.32 9.10 -29.81
C GLY A 53 17.53 8.51 -30.99
N ASN A 54 17.92 8.85 -32.22
CA ASN A 54 17.27 8.42 -33.46
C ASN A 54 17.42 6.92 -33.76
N LYS A 55 18.44 6.25 -33.21
CA LYS A 55 18.59 4.80 -33.31
C LYS A 55 17.89 4.14 -32.13
N LYS A 56 16.98 3.21 -32.42
CA LYS A 56 16.30 2.40 -31.42
C LYS A 56 16.67 0.94 -31.63
N ARG A 57 17.04 0.26 -30.56
CA ARG A 57 17.29 -1.19 -30.55
C ARG A 57 16.48 -1.81 -29.40
N TRP A 58 15.87 -2.95 -29.65
CA TRP A 58 15.15 -3.69 -28.63
C TRP A 58 16.02 -4.81 -28.07
N PHE A 59 15.90 -5.04 -26.76
CA PHE A 59 16.55 -6.15 -26.07
C PHE A 59 15.50 -6.95 -25.32
N ALA A 60 15.54 -8.28 -25.49
CA ALA A 60 14.74 -9.18 -24.66
C ALA A 60 15.27 -9.16 -23.23
N TRP A 61 14.39 -9.35 -22.25
CA TRP A 61 14.81 -9.44 -20.85
C TRP A 61 15.79 -10.60 -20.62
N ALA A 62 15.66 -11.68 -21.38
CA ALA A 62 16.57 -12.82 -21.36
C ALA A 62 18.01 -12.49 -21.80
N GLN A 63 18.23 -11.36 -22.48
CA GLN A 63 19.57 -10.89 -22.83
C GLN A 63 20.23 -10.09 -21.71
N VAL A 64 19.51 -9.75 -20.63
CA VAL A 64 20.04 -8.98 -19.50
C VAL A 64 20.82 -9.90 -18.57
N ASP A 65 22.12 -9.62 -18.43
CA ASP A 65 22.99 -10.32 -17.50
C ASP A 65 22.94 -9.73 -16.09
N THR A 66 23.00 -8.40 -16.00
CA THR A 66 23.13 -7.70 -14.73
C THR A 66 22.55 -6.29 -14.82
N VAL A 67 21.82 -5.89 -13.79
CA VAL A 67 21.30 -4.53 -13.62
C VAL A 67 21.99 -3.90 -12.41
N GLY A 68 23.00 -3.08 -12.68
CA GLY A 68 23.73 -2.27 -11.69
C GLY A 68 23.69 -0.80 -12.08
N GLU A 69 24.81 -0.09 -11.93
CA GLU A 69 24.96 1.28 -12.47
C GLU A 69 24.68 1.32 -13.99
N ASN A 70 25.13 0.27 -14.68
CA ASN A 70 24.84 0.01 -16.09
C ASN A 70 23.99 -1.27 -16.21
N VAL A 71 23.27 -1.39 -17.33
CA VAL A 71 22.59 -2.62 -17.73
C VAL A 71 23.55 -3.39 -18.64
N LEU A 72 24.01 -4.55 -18.19
CA LEU A 72 24.86 -5.43 -18.99
C LEU A 72 23.97 -6.39 -19.78
N VAL A 73 24.23 -6.49 -21.08
CA VAL A 73 23.54 -7.42 -21.98
C VAL A 73 24.53 -8.27 -22.76
N THR A 74 24.11 -9.47 -23.14
CA THR A 74 24.88 -10.31 -24.06
C THR A 74 24.24 -10.27 -25.44
N ILE A 75 25.00 -9.81 -26.44
CA ILE A 75 24.57 -9.74 -27.84
C ILE A 75 25.23 -10.86 -28.63
N ASN A 76 24.42 -11.73 -29.23
CA ASN A 76 24.91 -12.73 -30.17
C ASN A 76 24.80 -12.18 -31.61
N PRO A 77 25.92 -11.88 -32.29
CA PRO A 77 25.92 -11.32 -33.64
C PRO A 77 25.51 -12.34 -34.71
N GLU A 78 25.51 -13.63 -34.39
CA GLU A 78 25.10 -14.71 -35.30
C GLU A 78 23.58 -14.86 -35.35
N LEU A 79 22.87 -14.28 -34.38
CA LEU A 79 21.41 -14.29 -34.34
C LEU A 79 20.85 -13.00 -34.94
N PRO A 80 19.67 -13.07 -35.59
CA PRO A 80 18.96 -11.88 -36.03
C PRO A 80 18.69 -10.93 -34.86
N GLU A 81 18.63 -9.63 -35.17
CA GLU A 81 18.19 -8.64 -34.20
C GLU A 81 16.74 -8.93 -33.78
N LEU A 82 16.48 -8.86 -32.48
CA LEU A 82 15.16 -9.13 -31.95
C LEU A 82 14.27 -7.89 -32.06
N HIS A 83 12.98 -8.13 -32.24
CA HIS A 83 11.97 -7.08 -32.31
C HIS A 83 11.07 -7.13 -31.08
N GLN A 84 10.53 -5.96 -30.72
CA GLN A 84 9.55 -5.84 -29.65
C GLN A 84 8.30 -6.69 -29.99
N PRO A 85 7.85 -7.58 -29.08
CA PRO A 85 6.61 -8.32 -29.26
C PRO A 85 5.39 -7.40 -29.34
N GLU A 86 4.39 -7.73 -30.15
CA GLU A 86 3.20 -6.90 -30.35
C GLU A 86 2.37 -6.73 -29.07
N GLN A 87 2.32 -7.77 -28.22
CA GLN A 87 1.61 -7.77 -26.94
C GLN A 87 2.31 -6.95 -25.85
N ALA A 88 3.48 -6.39 -26.13
CA ALA A 88 4.27 -5.63 -25.18
C ALA A 88 3.59 -4.31 -24.80
N VAL A 89 3.33 -4.10 -23.51
CA VAL A 89 2.67 -2.88 -23.01
C VAL A 89 3.61 -2.00 -22.19
N CYS A 90 3.34 -0.69 -22.22
CA CYS A 90 3.95 0.27 -21.31
C CYS A 90 2.85 0.78 -20.36
N PRO A 91 2.86 0.37 -19.08
CA PRO A 91 1.76 0.66 -18.15
C PRO A 91 1.72 2.12 -17.66
N ILE A 92 2.75 2.92 -17.98
CA ILE A 92 2.84 4.31 -17.55
C ILE A 92 1.80 5.15 -18.28
N GLY A 93 1.03 5.93 -17.53
CA GLY A 93 -0.05 6.76 -18.04
C GLY A 93 -1.42 6.07 -18.07
N LEU A 94 -1.51 4.79 -17.70
CA LEU A 94 -2.81 4.11 -17.60
C LEU A 94 -3.68 4.75 -16.52
N GLU A 95 -4.96 4.96 -16.81
CA GLU A 95 -5.94 5.36 -15.81
C GLU A 95 -6.23 4.19 -14.86
N VAL A 96 -6.24 4.45 -13.55
CA VAL A 96 -6.62 3.46 -12.54
C VAL A 96 -8.10 3.66 -12.26
N LEU A 97 -8.90 2.65 -12.63
CA LEU A 97 -10.35 2.63 -12.39
C LEU A 97 -10.71 1.49 -11.43
N THR A 98 -11.68 1.71 -10.56
CA THR A 98 -12.29 0.61 -9.80
C THR A 98 -13.12 -0.30 -10.71
N ASP A 99 -13.42 -1.49 -10.25
CA ASP A 99 -14.43 -2.39 -10.83
C ASP A 99 -15.81 -1.73 -11.01
N ALA A 100 -16.19 -0.81 -10.13
CA ALA A 100 -17.37 0.05 -10.27
C ALA A 100 -17.23 1.18 -11.31
N GLY A 101 -16.08 1.31 -11.98
CA GLY A 101 -15.82 2.29 -13.04
C GLY A 101 -15.36 3.66 -12.54
N ASN A 102 -15.06 3.82 -11.25
CA ASN A 102 -14.66 5.11 -10.70
C ASN A 102 -13.16 5.36 -10.89
N LYS A 103 -12.79 6.59 -11.25
CA LYS A 103 -11.37 6.95 -11.44
C LYS A 103 -10.68 7.24 -10.12
N ALA A 104 -9.66 6.44 -9.82
CA ALA A 104 -8.80 6.60 -8.64
C ALA A 104 -7.53 7.40 -8.93
N GLY A 105 -7.00 7.33 -10.16
CA GLY A 105 -5.77 8.03 -10.50
C GLY A 105 -5.13 7.59 -11.82
N THR A 106 -3.79 7.70 -11.90
CA THR A 106 -3.00 7.33 -13.08
C THR A 106 -1.70 6.64 -12.66
N VAL A 107 -1.32 5.57 -13.35
CA VAL A 107 -0.04 4.86 -13.14
C VAL A 107 1.13 5.76 -13.58
N VAL A 108 2.08 5.99 -12.69
CA VAL A 108 3.25 6.86 -12.92
C VAL A 108 4.58 6.10 -12.91
N ASP A 109 4.65 4.94 -12.24
CA ASP A 109 5.83 4.08 -12.20
C ASP A 109 5.45 2.64 -11.78
N TYR A 110 6.43 1.77 -11.60
CA TYR A 110 6.25 0.47 -10.95
C TYR A 110 7.56 -0.04 -10.31
N LEU A 111 7.39 -0.90 -9.32
CA LEU A 111 8.44 -1.64 -8.63
C LEU A 111 8.51 -3.06 -9.19
N PHE A 112 9.71 -3.53 -9.51
CA PHE A 112 9.89 -4.88 -10.03
C PHE A 112 11.21 -5.49 -9.59
N ASP A 113 11.25 -6.82 -9.54
CA ASP A 113 12.48 -7.57 -9.26
C ASP A 113 13.31 -7.63 -10.54
N VAL A 114 14.51 -7.04 -10.53
CA VAL A 114 15.38 -7.00 -11.72
C VAL A 114 15.91 -8.37 -12.14
N ARG A 115 15.98 -9.34 -11.21
CA ARG A 115 16.45 -10.68 -11.52
C ARG A 115 15.40 -11.46 -12.29
N THR A 116 14.13 -11.33 -11.90
CA THR A 116 13.04 -12.08 -12.54
C THR A 116 12.33 -11.26 -13.62
N GLY A 117 12.38 -9.94 -13.54
CA GLY A 117 11.52 -9.04 -14.30
C GLY A 117 10.10 -8.91 -13.71
N SER A 118 9.77 -9.61 -12.62
CA SER A 118 8.41 -9.61 -12.05
C SER A 118 8.06 -8.28 -11.42
N VAL A 119 6.96 -7.68 -11.86
CA VAL A 119 6.37 -6.51 -11.23
C VAL A 119 5.75 -6.92 -9.89
N ARG A 120 6.03 -6.14 -8.85
CA ARG A 120 5.45 -6.33 -7.52
C ARG A 120 4.29 -5.37 -7.28
N ASP A 121 4.55 -4.08 -7.49
CA ASP A 121 3.60 -3.01 -7.24
C ASP A 121 3.68 -1.99 -8.39
N TYR A 122 2.54 -1.49 -8.81
CA TYR A 122 2.47 -0.24 -9.56
C TYR A 122 2.49 0.94 -8.61
N LEU A 123 3.00 2.08 -9.10
CA LEU A 123 2.87 3.35 -8.42
C LEU A 123 1.83 4.17 -9.17
N PHE A 124 0.77 4.58 -8.49
CA PHE A 124 -0.24 5.46 -9.06
C PHE A 124 -0.30 6.78 -8.32
N LYS A 125 -0.52 7.85 -9.08
CA LYS A 125 -0.83 9.17 -8.53
C LYS A 125 -2.34 9.26 -8.32
N SER A 126 -2.75 9.49 -7.08
CA SER A 126 -4.16 9.75 -6.74
C SER A 126 -4.61 11.11 -7.30
N SER A 127 -5.89 11.22 -7.62
CA SER A 127 -6.55 12.48 -8.01
C SER A 127 -7.72 12.82 -7.07
N GLY A 128 -7.49 12.77 -5.75
CA GLY A 128 -8.49 13.13 -4.74
C GLY A 128 -9.64 12.13 -4.56
N TRP A 129 -9.41 10.85 -4.81
CA TRP A 129 -10.43 9.80 -4.70
C TRP A 129 -10.84 9.56 -3.23
N ARG A 130 -12.12 9.77 -2.90
CA ARG A 130 -12.74 9.39 -1.59
C ARG A 130 -11.92 9.74 -0.34
N GLY A 131 -11.34 10.93 -0.29
CA GLY A 131 -10.56 11.37 0.87
C GLY A 131 -9.11 10.90 0.87
N VAL A 132 -8.68 10.12 -0.12
CA VAL A 132 -7.26 9.87 -0.39
C VAL A 132 -6.62 11.16 -0.87
N LEU A 133 -5.62 11.62 -0.12
CA LEU A 133 -4.88 12.84 -0.42
C LEU A 133 -4.10 12.72 -1.74
N ASP A 134 -3.73 13.85 -2.32
CA ASP A 134 -2.82 13.85 -3.46
C ASP A 134 -1.45 13.28 -3.07
N GLY A 135 -0.97 12.33 -3.86
CA GLY A 135 0.25 11.60 -3.55
C GLY A 135 0.48 10.44 -4.51
N ILE A 136 1.62 9.77 -4.32
CA ILE A 136 1.95 8.53 -5.02
C ILE A 136 1.71 7.38 -4.05
N TYR A 137 1.01 6.36 -4.51
CA TYR A 137 0.59 5.23 -3.70
C TYR A 137 0.94 3.90 -4.36
N LEU A 138 1.12 2.88 -3.53
CA LEU A 138 1.32 1.50 -3.98
C LEU A 138 -0.01 0.92 -4.48
N LEU A 139 0.07 0.21 -5.59
CA LEU A 139 -1.00 -0.61 -6.14
C LEU A 139 -0.45 -2.02 -6.38
N PRO A 140 -0.72 -2.98 -5.49
CA PRO A 140 -0.26 -4.36 -5.64
C PRO A 140 -0.80 -4.98 -6.92
N VAL A 141 0.03 -5.76 -7.62
CA VAL A 141 -0.38 -6.42 -8.88
C VAL A 141 -1.61 -7.32 -8.67
N GLN A 142 -1.76 -7.92 -7.49
CA GLN A 142 -2.88 -8.81 -7.16
C GLN A 142 -4.23 -8.08 -7.08
N ALA A 143 -4.21 -6.76 -6.88
CA ALA A 143 -5.41 -5.94 -6.84
C ALA A 143 -5.92 -5.57 -8.24
N ILE A 144 -5.16 -5.87 -9.29
CA ILE A 144 -5.48 -5.50 -10.67
C ILE A 144 -6.18 -6.67 -11.35
N SER A 145 -7.43 -6.47 -11.73
CA SER A 145 -8.22 -7.47 -12.45
C SER A 145 -7.96 -7.44 -13.95
N THR A 146 -7.67 -6.27 -14.53
CA THR A 146 -7.44 -6.12 -15.96
C THR A 146 -6.46 -4.99 -16.25
N ILE A 147 -5.52 -5.21 -17.15
CA ILE A 147 -4.63 -4.18 -17.71
C ILE A 147 -4.87 -4.08 -19.21
N GLY A 148 -5.50 -2.98 -19.62
CA GLY A 148 -5.70 -2.64 -21.02
C GLY A 148 -4.69 -1.61 -21.53
N SER A 149 -4.90 -1.13 -22.75
CA SER A 149 -4.03 -0.15 -23.40
C SER A 149 -4.17 1.28 -22.86
N LYS A 150 -5.28 1.60 -22.19
CA LYS A 150 -5.58 2.95 -21.65
C LYS A 150 -5.91 2.97 -20.16
N ARG A 151 -6.37 1.86 -19.61
CA ARG A 151 -6.88 1.77 -18.24
C ARG A 151 -6.48 0.44 -17.59
N ALA A 152 -6.27 0.48 -16.28
CA ALA A 152 -6.18 -0.67 -15.40
C ALA A 152 -7.43 -0.69 -14.51
N ILE A 153 -8.10 -1.84 -14.45
CA ILE A 153 -9.26 -2.07 -13.57
C ILE A 153 -8.75 -2.74 -12.30
N VAL A 154 -9.11 -2.18 -11.14
CA VAL A 154 -8.61 -2.60 -9.84
C VAL A 154 -9.74 -2.80 -8.84
N SER A 155 -9.48 -3.59 -7.80
CA SER A 155 -10.41 -3.68 -6.66
C SER A 155 -10.55 -2.33 -5.95
N GLU A 156 -11.77 -1.98 -5.55
CA GLU A 156 -12.05 -0.73 -4.85
C GLU A 156 -11.30 -0.62 -3.51
N ALA A 157 -11.10 -1.74 -2.81
CA ALA A 157 -10.37 -1.80 -1.55
C ALA A 157 -8.92 -1.28 -1.70
N ALA A 158 -8.25 -1.62 -2.80
CA ALA A 158 -6.84 -1.25 -3.02
C ALA A 158 -6.62 0.25 -3.24
N VAL A 159 -7.67 1.00 -3.59
CA VAL A 159 -7.58 2.45 -3.87
C VAL A 159 -8.32 3.31 -2.87
N SER A 160 -9.14 2.73 -1.98
CA SER A 160 -9.88 3.49 -0.96
C SER A 160 -9.02 3.79 0.26
N GLU A 161 -8.14 2.87 0.66
CA GLU A 161 -7.17 3.06 1.74
C GLU A 161 -5.75 2.66 1.27
N PRO A 162 -5.19 3.38 0.27
CA PRO A 162 -3.96 2.96 -0.36
C PRO A 162 -2.73 3.29 0.50
N VAL A 163 -1.71 2.43 0.44
CA VAL A 163 -0.45 2.66 1.15
C VAL A 163 0.36 3.70 0.39
N GLN A 164 0.69 4.82 1.04
CA GLN A 164 1.49 5.87 0.43
C GLN A 164 2.91 5.37 0.13
N TYR A 165 3.40 5.67 -1.08
CA TYR A 165 4.76 5.33 -1.46
C TYR A 165 5.75 6.33 -0.84
N ALA A 166 6.65 5.82 0.00
CA ALA A 166 7.80 6.57 0.51
C ALA A 166 9.10 5.95 0.00
N GLU A 167 10.02 6.79 -0.48
CA GLU A 167 11.34 6.32 -0.90
C GLU A 167 12.08 5.68 0.29
N GLY A 168 12.77 4.56 0.04
CA GLY A 168 13.46 3.78 1.08
C GLY A 168 12.61 2.75 1.84
N LEU A 169 11.27 2.78 1.74
CA LEU A 169 10.41 1.79 2.41
C LEU A 169 10.46 0.39 1.74
N HIS A 170 10.86 0.32 0.47
CA HIS A 170 10.90 -0.92 -0.33
C HIS A 170 11.94 -1.95 0.16
N HIS A 171 12.92 -1.51 0.96
CA HIS A 171 13.82 -2.42 1.69
C HIS A 171 13.13 -3.10 2.89
N LYS A 172 11.99 -2.58 3.34
CA LYS A 172 11.33 -3.01 4.58
C LYS A 172 9.94 -3.63 4.40
N VAL A 173 9.25 -3.45 3.26
CA VAL A 173 7.90 -4.03 3.05
C VAL A 173 7.89 -5.56 3.15
N GLY A 174 8.95 -6.25 2.69
CA GLY A 174 9.10 -7.69 2.91
C GLY A 174 9.13 -8.08 4.38
N MET A 175 9.73 -7.24 5.23
CA MET A 175 9.76 -7.45 6.69
C MET A 175 8.43 -7.09 7.36
N VAL A 176 7.63 -6.17 6.82
CA VAL A 176 6.35 -5.77 7.44
C VAL A 176 5.29 -6.87 7.29
N ALA A 177 5.24 -7.56 6.14
CA ALA A 177 4.33 -8.69 5.97
C ALA A 177 4.69 -9.87 6.89
N GLU A 178 5.98 -10.17 7.05
CA GLU A 178 6.47 -11.19 8.00
C GLU A 178 6.23 -10.76 9.45
N PHE A 179 6.45 -9.49 9.79
CA PHE A 179 6.22 -8.95 11.14
C PHE A 179 4.73 -8.93 11.52
N LEU A 180 3.83 -8.58 10.60
CA LEU A 180 2.38 -8.63 10.83
C LEU A 180 1.87 -10.06 10.99
N GLN A 181 2.43 -11.03 10.25
CA GLN A 181 2.11 -12.45 10.41
C GLN A 181 2.59 -12.99 11.77
N GLU A 182 3.80 -12.63 12.21
CA GLU A 182 4.32 -13.03 13.52
C GLU A 182 3.50 -12.45 14.69
N ASP A 183 3.01 -11.21 14.57
CA ASP A 183 2.24 -10.56 15.65
C ASP A 183 0.78 -11.04 15.72
N LEU A 184 0.16 -11.38 14.58
CA LEU A 184 -1.16 -12.02 14.52
C LEU A 184 -1.15 -13.44 15.13
N ASP A 185 -0.13 -14.24 14.82
CA ASP A 185 0.03 -15.60 15.38
C ASP A 185 0.35 -15.58 16.89
N ARG A 186 1.10 -14.58 17.36
CA ARG A 186 1.34 -14.37 18.80
C ARG A 186 0.07 -13.94 19.53
N THR A 187 -0.77 -13.12 18.91
CA THR A 187 -2.00 -12.64 19.52
C THR A 187 -3.06 -13.74 19.64
N LEU A 188 -3.17 -14.63 18.64
CA LEU A 188 -4.05 -15.80 18.72
C LEU A 188 -3.60 -16.83 19.78
N LYS A 189 -2.29 -17.00 20.00
CA LYS A 189 -1.76 -17.91 21.03
C LYS A 189 -1.91 -17.40 22.46
N ASN A 190 -2.05 -16.08 22.67
CA ASN A 190 -2.25 -15.51 24.00
C ASN A 190 -3.68 -15.65 24.55
N VAL A 191 -4.64 -16.13 23.76
CA VAL A 191 -6.02 -16.42 24.22
C VAL A 191 -6.06 -17.54 25.27
N ALA A 192 -5.07 -18.44 25.30
CA ALA A 192 -4.95 -19.47 26.34
C ALA A 192 -4.51 -18.92 27.71
N GLY A 193 -3.88 -17.73 27.76
CA GLY A 193 -3.41 -17.10 29.00
C GLY A 193 -4.48 -16.28 29.73
N VAL A 194 -5.51 -15.82 29.02
CA VAL A 194 -6.59 -14.98 29.57
C VAL A 194 -7.45 -15.74 30.59
N LYS A 195 -7.51 -17.08 30.51
CA LYS A 195 -8.27 -17.90 31.44
C LYS A 195 -7.73 -17.84 32.89
N ARG A 196 -6.44 -17.57 33.09
CA ARG A 196 -5.84 -17.45 34.44
C ARG A 196 -6.09 -16.10 35.11
N ASN A 197 -6.15 -15.01 34.32
CA ASN A 197 -6.41 -13.67 34.87
C ASN A 197 -7.88 -13.44 35.22
N ALA A 198 -8.81 -14.10 34.51
CA ALA A 198 -10.24 -14.04 34.83
C ALA A 198 -10.59 -14.73 36.16
N GLN A 199 -9.90 -15.83 36.50
CA GLN A 199 -10.11 -16.55 37.76
C GLN A 199 -9.62 -15.75 38.97
N ASN A 200 -8.47 -15.06 38.85
CA ASN A 200 -7.93 -14.22 39.93
C ASN A 200 -8.73 -12.93 40.16
N LEU A 201 -9.49 -12.47 39.17
CA LEU A 201 -10.36 -11.30 39.30
C LEU A 201 -11.70 -11.65 39.98
N ALA A 202 -12.19 -12.88 39.77
CA ALA A 202 -13.41 -13.37 40.43
C ALA A 202 -13.24 -13.54 41.95
N GLU A 203 -12.07 -13.99 42.42
CA GLU A 203 -11.77 -14.07 43.86
C GLU A 203 -11.64 -12.68 44.50
N LYS A 204 -11.00 -11.72 43.83
CA LYS A 204 -10.83 -10.35 44.34
C LYS A 204 -12.11 -9.51 44.40
N LEU A 205 -13.16 -9.92 43.69
CA LEU A 205 -14.47 -9.23 43.73
C LEU A 205 -15.35 -9.69 44.90
N GLN A 206 -15.13 -10.88 45.45
CA GLN A 206 -15.86 -11.34 46.64
C GLN A 206 -15.44 -10.55 47.90
N ASP A 207 -14.15 -10.28 48.07
CA ASP A 207 -13.66 -9.56 49.26
C ASP A 207 -14.05 -8.07 49.27
N LYS A 208 -14.15 -7.43 48.10
CA LYS A 208 -14.55 -6.01 47.99
C LYS A 208 -16.07 -5.76 48.05
N ALA A 209 -16.89 -6.80 48.00
CA ALA A 209 -18.35 -6.64 48.10
C ALA A 209 -18.83 -6.36 49.53
N ILE A 210 -18.04 -6.68 50.56
CA ILE A 210 -18.39 -6.42 51.96
C ILE A 210 -18.17 -4.94 52.33
N GLU A 211 -17.12 -4.31 51.79
CA GLU A 211 -16.73 -2.93 52.13
C GLU A 211 -17.68 -1.86 51.56
N VAL A 212 -18.39 -2.17 50.47
CA VAL A 212 -19.33 -1.22 49.81
C VAL A 212 -20.67 -1.13 50.56
N ARG A 213 -21.02 -2.12 51.38
CA ARG A 213 -22.32 -2.15 52.07
C ARG A 213 -22.42 -1.09 53.18
N ASP A 214 -21.32 -0.81 53.86
CA ASP A 214 -21.27 0.14 54.98
C ASP A 214 -21.23 1.60 54.47
N VAL A 215 -20.47 1.85 53.40
CA VAL A 215 -20.37 3.19 52.76
C VAL A 215 -21.69 3.62 52.11
N ALA A 216 -22.48 2.66 51.60
CA ALA A 216 -23.79 2.95 51.02
C ALA A 216 -24.84 3.33 52.08
N GLN A 217 -24.76 2.78 53.30
CA GLN A 217 -25.71 3.14 54.36
C GLN A 217 -25.44 4.54 54.94
N GLU A 218 -24.17 4.94 55.02
CA GLU A 218 -23.78 6.26 55.53
C GLU A 218 -24.25 7.40 54.60
N LYS A 219 -24.08 7.22 53.28
CA LYS A 219 -24.54 8.21 52.29
C LYS A 219 -26.06 8.33 52.17
N VAL A 220 -26.81 7.24 52.41
CA VAL A 220 -28.29 7.29 52.39
C VAL A 220 -28.84 8.01 53.63
N ALA A 221 -28.16 7.94 54.77
CA ALA A 221 -28.52 8.70 55.97
C ALA A 221 -28.23 10.20 55.81
N GLU A 222 -27.14 10.56 55.12
CA GLU A 222 -26.73 11.95 54.88
C GLU A 222 -27.65 12.65 53.85
N LEU A 223 -28.09 11.93 52.81
CA LEU A 223 -29.05 12.44 51.83
C LEU A 223 -30.47 12.64 52.39
N LYS A 224 -30.88 11.87 53.40
CA LYS A 224 -32.16 12.11 54.08
C LYS A 224 -32.14 13.36 54.95
N ARG A 225 -31.00 13.70 55.57
CA ARG A 225 -30.85 14.95 56.35
C ARG A 225 -30.86 16.19 55.45
N GLN A 226 -30.25 16.12 54.28
CA GLN A 226 -30.25 17.24 53.33
C GLN A 226 -31.63 17.49 52.69
N ARG A 227 -32.53 16.50 52.67
CA ARG A 227 -33.87 16.66 52.08
C ARG A 227 -34.86 17.36 53.02
N ASP A 228 -34.68 17.26 54.33
CA ASP A 228 -35.56 17.92 55.32
C ASP A 228 -35.19 19.39 55.57
N GLU A 229 -34.04 19.87 55.09
CA GLU A 229 -33.54 21.24 55.34
C GLU A 229 -33.77 22.22 54.16
N SER A 230 -34.31 21.76 53.03
CA SER A 230 -34.60 22.63 51.88
C SER A 230 -36.09 22.64 51.52
N VAL A 231 -36.90 23.34 52.30
CA VAL A 231 -38.20 23.87 51.87
C VAL A 231 -38.16 25.39 51.92
N PRO A 232 -38.27 26.07 50.76
CA PRO A 232 -38.79 27.44 50.69
C PRO A 232 -40.12 27.52 49.90
N PRO A 233 -40.88 28.62 50.06
CA PRO A 233 -42.33 28.67 49.91
C PRO A 233 -42.84 28.99 48.49
N ASP A 234 -44.12 28.69 48.25
CA ASP A 234 -44.88 28.93 47.02
C ASP A 234 -44.89 30.41 46.58
N PRO A 235 -44.74 30.72 45.27
CA PRO A 235 -45.06 32.02 44.72
C PRO A 235 -46.39 32.07 43.95
N VAL A 236 -47.35 32.75 44.56
CA VAL A 236 -48.41 33.67 44.08
C VAL A 236 -48.69 33.81 42.57
N GLU A 237 -49.96 33.63 42.18
CA GLU A 237 -50.58 33.87 40.86
C GLU A 237 -50.63 35.37 40.44
N PRO A 238 -50.56 35.69 39.13
CA PRO A 238 -50.83 37.05 38.63
C PRO A 238 -52.32 37.28 38.30
N PRO A 239 -52.83 38.53 38.39
CA PRO A 239 -54.25 38.85 38.25
C PRO A 239 -54.72 39.02 36.79
N GLU A 240 -55.99 38.71 36.59
CA GLU A 240 -56.81 38.92 35.39
C GLU A 240 -56.80 40.39 34.94
N SER A 241 -56.71 40.62 33.63
CA SER A 241 -56.93 41.92 33.00
C SER A 241 -58.14 41.85 32.06
N ASP A 242 -59.25 42.42 32.52
CA ASP A 242 -60.44 42.69 31.73
C ASP A 242 -60.20 43.78 30.66
N LEU A 243 -60.90 43.59 29.54
CA LEU A 243 -61.10 44.52 28.44
C LEU A 243 -61.79 45.81 28.90
N PRO A 244 -61.66 46.88 28.10
CA PRO A 244 -62.86 47.35 27.42
C PRO A 244 -62.70 47.50 25.90
#